data_AF-A0A819P7W6-F1
#
_entry.id   AF-A0A819P7W6-F1
#
_cell.length_a   1.000
_cell.length_b   1.000
_cell.length_c   1.000
_cell.angle_alpha   90.00
_cell.angle_beta   90.00
_cell.angle_gamma   90.00
#
_symmetry.space_group_name_H-M   'P 1'
#
loop_
_entity.id
_entity.type
_entity.pdbx_description
1 polymer ?
#
loop_
_entity_poly.entity_id
_entity_poly.type
_entity_poly.pdbx_seq_one_letter_code
_entity_poly.pdbx_strand_id
1 'polypeptide(L)'
;MNIYILRHGESKYNANPLDDIIDCPLTSLGIEQSTYLDKSSYPKHYSLIISSPLRRCLDTIKLSKINSDNFEINDLFREIYSGCKSDLLYDNE
;
A
#
# COMPACT_ATOMS: atom_id res chain seq x y z
N MET A 1 -20.62 9.38 9.73
CA MET A 1 -19.36 9.41 8.97
C MET A 1 -18.57 8.17 9.37
N ASN A 2 -18.22 7.32 8.42
CA ASN A 2 -17.48 6.08 8.69
C ASN A 2 -16.08 6.23 8.07
N ILE A 3 -15.04 5.91 8.84
CA ILE A 3 -13.65 5.93 8.37
C ILE A 3 -13.12 4.50 8.46
N TYR A 4 -12.46 4.06 7.39
CA TYR A 4 -11.83 2.75 7.31
C TYR A 4 -10.35 2.95 7.03
N ILE A 5 -9.49 2.23 7.74
CA ILE A 5 -8.05 2.25 7.53
C ILE A 5 -7.66 0.87 6.99
N LEU A 6 -7.09 0.86 5.80
CA LEU A 6 -6.61 -0.35 5.14
C LEU A 6 -5.09 -0.28 5.04
N ARG A 7 -4.41 -1.27 5.63
CA ARG A 7 -2.98 -1.49 5.38
C ARG A 7 -2.83 -2.24 4.05
N HIS A 8 -1.79 -1.92 3.28
CA HIS A 8 -1.44 -2.71 2.10
C HIS A 8 -1.16 -4.18 2.46
N GLY A 9 -1.34 -5.07 1.48
CA GLY A 9 -0.96 -6.48 1.61
C GLY A 9 0.54 -6.65 1.82
N GLU A 10 0.98 -7.85 2.18
CA GLU A 10 2.41 -8.15 2.39
C GLU A 10 3.26 -7.72 1.18
N SER A 11 4.28 -6.92 1.44
CA SER A 11 5.29 -6.50 0.46
C SER A 11 6.59 -7.26 0.63
N LYS A 12 7.49 -7.17 -0.36
CA LYS A 12 8.83 -7.79 -0.26
C LYS A 12 9.57 -7.36 1.02
N TYR A 13 9.50 -6.09 1.39
CA TYR A 13 10.09 -5.58 2.63
C TYR A 13 9.47 -6.21 3.90
N ASN A 14 8.16 -6.48 3.90
CA ASN A 14 7.53 -7.15 5.04
C ASN A 14 7.97 -8.61 5.17
N ALA A 15 8.12 -9.31 4.05
CA ALA A 15 8.58 -10.69 4.02
C ALA A 15 10.07 -10.81 4.36
N ASN A 16 10.88 -9.85 3.91
CA ASN A 16 12.31 -9.79 4.13
C ASN A 16 12.78 -8.33 4.31
N PRO A 17 13.02 -7.88 5.56
CA PRO A 17 13.45 -6.51 5.83
C PRO A 17 14.83 -6.14 5.26
N LEU A 18 15.59 -7.12 4.75
CA LEU A 18 16.84 -6.86 4.01
C LEU A 18 16.58 -6.34 2.59
N ASP A 19 15.38 -6.57 2.04
CA ASP A 19 14.93 -6.00 0.76
C ASP A 19 14.41 -4.58 1.00
N ASP A 20 15.35 -3.66 1.20
CA ASP A 20 15.11 -2.31 1.69
C ASP A 20 14.44 -1.35 0.68
N ILE A 21 14.15 -1.81 -0.54
CA ILE A 21 13.51 -1.02 -1.59
C ILE A 21 12.21 -0.38 -1.07
N ILE A 22 12.20 0.95 -0.97
CA ILE A 22 11.06 1.72 -0.43
C ILE A 22 9.81 1.48 -1.25
N ASP A 23 9.89 1.56 -2.58
CA ASP A 23 8.77 1.29 -3.48
C ASP A 23 8.71 -0.19 -3.88
N CYS A 24 8.79 -1.08 -2.89
CA CYS A 24 8.73 -2.52 -3.13
C CYS A 24 7.30 -2.99 -3.49
N PRO A 25 7.19 -4.01 -4.36
CA PRO A 25 5.90 -4.58 -4.74
C PRO A 25 5.35 -5.51 -3.64
N LEU A 26 4.09 -5.90 -3.81
CA LEU A 26 3.46 -6.98 -3.06
C LEU A 26 4.17 -8.33 -3.32
N THR A 27 4.17 -9.22 -2.32
CA THR A 27 4.50 -10.64 -2.49
C THR A 27 3.31 -11.39 -3.08
N SER A 28 3.49 -12.67 -3.42
CA SER A 28 2.38 -13.54 -3.81
C SER A 28 1.31 -13.63 -2.72
N LEU A 29 1.72 -13.68 -1.45
CA LEU A 29 0.80 -13.64 -0.31
C LEU A 29 0.09 -12.29 -0.20
N GLY A 30 0.79 -11.17 -0.42
CA GLY A 30 0.18 -9.84 -0.44
C GLY A 30 -0.86 -9.66 -1.55
N ILE A 31 -0.63 -10.27 -2.71
CA ILE A 31 -1.63 -10.34 -3.80
C ILE A 31 -2.86 -11.12 -3.33
N GLU A 32 -2.67 -12.30 -2.75
CA GLU A 32 -3.77 -13.13 -2.22
C GLU A 32 -4.59 -12.36 -1.18
N GLN A 33 -3.92 -11.75 -0.19
CA GLN A 33 -4.55 -10.91 0.83
C GLN A 33 -5.37 -9.78 0.21
N SER A 34 -4.81 -9.09 -0.78
CA SER A 34 -5.49 -7.98 -1.45
C SER A 34 -6.73 -8.46 -2.22
N THR A 35 -6.65 -9.62 -2.90
CA THR A 35 -7.81 -10.20 -3.60
C THR A 35 -8.87 -10.75 -2.64
N TYR A 36 -8.49 -11.20 -1.44
CA TYR A 36 -9.44 -11.68 -0.43
C TYR A 36 -10.34 -10.56 0.10
N LEU A 37 -9.91 -9.29 0.01
CA LEU A 37 -10.75 -8.14 0.36
C LEU A 37 -12.03 -8.08 -0.47
N ASP A 38 -12.03 -8.60 -1.71
CA ASP A 38 -13.25 -8.73 -2.54
C ASP A 38 -14.30 -9.66 -1.89
N LYS A 39 -13.86 -10.66 -1.13
CA LYS A 39 -14.73 -11.65 -0.47
C LYS A 39 -15.13 -11.26 0.95
N SER A 40 -14.55 -10.20 1.50
CA SER A 40 -14.84 -9.72 2.86
C SER A 40 -16.21 -9.02 2.96
N SER A 41 -16.73 -8.92 4.19
CA SER A 41 -17.99 -8.24 4.51
C SER A 41 -17.91 -6.71 4.52
N TYR A 42 -16.74 -6.12 4.23
CA TYR A 42 -16.58 -4.68 4.17
C TYR A 42 -17.26 -4.08 2.93
N PRO A 43 -17.69 -2.80 3.00
CA PRO A 43 -18.20 -2.09 1.84
C PRO A 43 -17.22 -2.14 0.66
N LYS A 44 -17.76 -2.31 -0.55
CA LYS A 44 -16.98 -2.28 -1.79
C LYS A 44 -16.92 -0.91 -2.45
N HIS A 45 -17.73 0.03 -1.97
CA HIS A 45 -17.84 1.38 -2.51
C HIS A 45 -17.72 2.42 -1.40
N TYR A 46 -16.96 3.48 -1.67
CA TYR A 46 -16.71 4.59 -0.75
C TYR A 46 -16.85 5.94 -1.46
N SER A 47 -17.28 6.98 -0.74
CA SER A 47 -17.33 8.33 -1.33
C SER A 47 -15.94 8.90 -1.66
N LEU A 48 -14.91 8.43 -0.96
CA LEU A 48 -13.52 8.85 -1.14
C LEU A 48 -12.58 7.72 -0.71
N ILE A 49 -11.55 7.47 -1.52
CA ILE A 49 -10.37 6.68 -1.15
C ILE A 49 -9.15 7.59 -1.26
N ILE A 50 -8.34 7.61 -0.21
CA ILE A 50 -7.03 8.27 -0.20
C ILE A 50 -5.97 7.19 -0.02
N SER A 51 -4.99 7.14 -0.93
CA SER A 51 -3.92 6.15 -0.91
C SER A 51 -2.55 6.81 -0.75
N SER A 52 -1.68 6.11 -0.04
CA SER A 52 -0.23 6.28 -0.18
C SER A 52 0.19 6.18 -1.65
N PRO A 53 1.23 6.93 -2.10
CA PRO A 53 1.77 6.83 -3.45
C PRO A 53 2.52 5.51 -3.71
N LEU A 54 2.86 4.75 -2.67
CA LEU A 54 3.69 3.56 -2.79
C LEU A 54 2.95 2.44 -3.53
N ARG A 55 3.64 1.80 -4.46
CA ARG A 55 3.09 0.79 -5.37
C ARG A 55 2.31 -0.29 -4.64
N ARG A 56 2.81 -0.79 -3.51
CA ARG A 56 2.12 -1.81 -2.71
C ARG A 56 0.73 -1.39 -2.23
N CYS A 57 0.52 -0.11 -1.93
CA CYS A 57 -0.80 0.42 -1.54
C CYS A 57 -1.74 0.51 -2.74
N LEU A 58 -1.23 1.04 -3.86
CA LEU A 58 -1.99 1.14 -5.11
C LEU A 58 -2.38 -0.24 -5.65
N ASP A 59 -1.44 -1.19 -5.65
CA ASP A 59 -1.67 -2.58 -6.07
C ASP A 59 -2.71 -3.26 -5.16
N THR A 60 -2.66 -3.03 -3.83
CA THR A 60 -3.68 -3.57 -2.91
C THR A 60 -5.07 -3.05 -3.25
N ILE A 61 -5.25 -1.75 -3.46
CA ILE A 61 -6.57 -1.19 -3.79
C ILE A 61 -7.06 -1.75 -5.13
N LYS A 62 -6.19 -1.75 -6.15
CA LYS A 62 -6.51 -2.30 -7.47
C LYS A 62 -6.96 -3.76 -7.42
N LEU A 63 -6.27 -4.60 -6.65
CA LEU A 63 -6.57 -6.02 -6.51
C LEU A 63 -7.81 -6.30 -5.64
N SER A 64 -8.11 -5.42 -4.69
CA SER A 64 -9.27 -5.53 -3.79
C SER A 64 -10.62 -5.31 -4.46
N LYS A 65 -10.63 -4.71 -5.67
CA LYS A 65 -11.83 -4.24 -6.39
C LYS A 65 -12.71 -3.29 -5.60
N ILE A 66 -12.19 -2.71 -4.52
CA ILE A 66 -12.82 -1.60 -3.84
C ILE A 66 -12.82 -0.40 -4.79
N ASN A 67 -13.95 0.28 -4.91
CA ASN A 67 -14.12 1.45 -5.76
C ASN A 67 -14.60 2.67 -4.96
N SER A 68 -14.52 3.85 -5.58
CA SER A 68 -14.97 5.09 -4.97
C SER A 68 -15.40 6.12 -5.99
N ASP A 69 -16.17 7.12 -5.52
CA ASP A 69 -16.52 8.29 -6.33
C ASP A 69 -15.27 9.15 -6.62
N ASN A 70 -14.40 9.29 -5.61
CA ASN A 70 -13.15 10.04 -5.70
C ASN A 70 -11.97 9.17 -5.25
N PHE A 71 -10.84 9.29 -5.95
CA PHE A 71 -9.61 8.60 -5.62
C PHE A 71 -8.45 9.59 -5.60
N GLU A 72 -7.79 9.73 -4.46
CA GLU A 72 -6.68 10.65 -4.25
C GLU A 72 -5.41 9.88 -3.87
N ILE A 73 -4.28 10.27 -4.47
CA ILE A 73 -2.96 9.83 -4.04
C ILE A 73 -2.35 10.98 -3.23
N ASN A 74 -1.88 10.69 -2.03
CA ASN A 74 -1.41 11.73 -1.11
C ASN A 74 -0.15 11.28 -0.36
N ASP A 75 0.94 12.03 -0.51
CA ASP A 75 2.24 11.75 0.10
C ASP A 75 2.22 11.79 1.64
N LEU A 76 1.24 12.46 2.26
CA LEU A 76 1.05 12.44 3.72
C LEU A 76 0.69 11.06 4.26
N PHE A 77 0.28 10.13 3.38
CA PHE A 77 -0.03 8.73 3.72
C PHE A 77 1.11 7.77 3.30
N ARG A 78 2.28 8.29 2.94
CA ARG A 78 3.48 7.48 2.69
C ARG A 78 3.97 6.84 3.99
N GLU A 79 4.55 5.64 3.88
CA GLU A 79 5.32 5.05 4.96
C GLU A 79 6.50 5.97 5.34
N ILE A 80 6.91 5.96 6.60
CA ILE A 80 8.05 6.76 7.04
C ILE A 80 9.30 6.42 6.22
N TYR A 81 10.12 7.43 5.93
CA TYR A 81 11.50 7.21 5.48
C TYR A 81 12.33 6.76 6.68
N SER A 82 12.17 5.49 7.07
CA SER A 82 13.01 4.88 8.09
C SER A 82 14.32 4.43 7.44
N GLY A 83 15.19 5.40 7.16
CA GLY A 83 16.58 5.24 6.71
C GLY A 83 16.81 3.94 5.96
N CYS A 84 16.36 3.89 4.71
CA CYS A 84 16.70 2.78 3.85
C CYS A 84 18.24 2.68 3.80
N LYS A 85 18.82 1.48 3.88
CA LYS A 85 20.28 1.39 3.68
C LYS A 85 20.65 1.86 2.27
N SER A 86 19.74 1.75 1.29
CA SER A 86 19.90 2.37 -0.03
C SER A 86 19.64 3.88 -0.08
N ASP A 87 18.99 4.51 0.90
CA ASP A 87 18.94 5.98 1.01
C ASP A 87 20.27 6.55 1.52
N LEU A 88 20.97 5.82 2.40
CA LEU A 88 22.31 6.19 2.88
C LEU A 88 23.38 6.24 1.76
N LEU A 89 23.05 5.76 0.56
CA LEU A 89 23.95 5.81 -0.59
C LEU A 89 23.74 7.05 -1.49
N TYR A 90 22.69 7.85 -1.25
CA TYR A 90 22.40 9.05 -2.06
C TYR A 90 22.46 10.38 -1.29
N ASP A 91 22.82 10.36 0.00
CA ASP A 91 23.06 11.59 0.79
C ASP A 91 24.48 12.20 0.59
N ASN A 92 25.18 11.87 -0.49
CA ASN A 92 26.52 12.40 -0.81
C ASN A 92 26.69 12.87 -2.27
N GLU A 93 25.67 13.47 -2.90
CA GLU A 93 25.84 14.24 -4.15
C GLU A 93 25.09 15.59 -4.11
#